data_AF-A0A7Y4SW74-F1
#
_entry.id   AF-A0A7Y4SW74-F1
#
_cell.length_a   1.000
_cell.length_b   1.000
_cell.length_c   1.000
_cell.angle_alpha   90.00
_cell.angle_beta   90.00
_cell.angle_gamma   90.00
#
_symmetry.space_group_name_H-M   'P 1'
#
loop_
_entity.id
_entity.type
_entity.pdbx_description
1 polymer ?
#
loop_
_entity_poly.entity_id
_entity_poly.type
_entity_poly.pdbx_seq_one_letter_code
_entity_poly.pdbx_strand_id
1 'polypeptide(L)'
;MSLSPSLPESSAWSAPRRLAFRFLFVYLLAYSFPFPLSALPYGPSAVNAWSKSVWAPFVRWFGAAVVRLPEAITVLPNGSGDTTFNWVEFAAFLALGCVGALIWTALGRSASSHPRLAAFLRGYLRYVLAVAMLGYGMAKVVPQQFSAPSLDRLTSTYGESPPMGLLWTLMGASSAYQFFAGAMEVLAGLLLLTRRTAVVGALVACGVLTNVVMLNFCFDVPVKLHSSHLLLMAGLIALPDTRRLFQAVVLGREVPAANVSEVFGAPRARRVVRLATALFVISILWSETGGLRSAKTRLSVGRRSKACGASSASKGTVSRCRCSLTAPSCGGASRSRPTAGSRSGAWTTHRSAFAAKSMRPRARCSCASPAKTMSSRAT
;
A
#
# COMPACT_ATOMS: atom_id res chain seq x y z
N MET A 1 32.72 -26.46 -44.38
CA MET A 1 32.22 -25.07 -44.33
C MET A 1 30.96 -25.08 -43.47
N SER A 2 31.11 -24.97 -42.15
CA SER A 2 29.99 -25.02 -41.20
C SER A 2 29.29 -23.66 -41.18
N LEU A 3 28.05 -23.62 -41.68
CA LEU A 3 27.18 -22.46 -41.56
C LEU A 3 26.92 -22.21 -40.08
N SER A 4 27.58 -21.19 -39.53
CA SER A 4 27.20 -20.57 -38.25
C SER A 4 25.76 -20.09 -38.36
N PRO A 5 24.84 -20.48 -37.45
CA PRO A 5 23.49 -19.96 -37.48
C PRO A 5 23.54 -18.45 -37.22
N SER A 6 23.16 -17.67 -38.22
CA SER A 6 22.95 -16.24 -38.06
C SER A 6 21.91 -16.04 -36.96
N LEU A 7 22.30 -15.32 -35.91
CA LEU A 7 21.35 -14.87 -34.89
C LEU A 7 20.23 -14.10 -35.62
N PRO A 8 18.94 -14.37 -35.33
CA PRO A 8 17.85 -13.69 -36.01
C PRO A 8 18.08 -12.18 -35.88
N GLU A 9 18.13 -11.49 -37.03
CA GLU A 9 18.28 -10.04 -37.09
C GLU A 9 17.26 -9.41 -36.14
N SER A 10 17.75 -8.76 -35.09
CA SER A 10 16.88 -8.06 -34.15
C SER A 10 16.15 -6.97 -34.92
N SER A 11 14.83 -7.11 -35.13
CA SER A 11 14.06 -6.10 -35.83
C SER A 11 14.28 -4.73 -35.20
N ALA A 12 14.69 -3.77 -36.03
CA ALA A 12 14.96 -2.42 -35.58
C ALA A 12 13.72 -1.85 -34.87
N TRP A 13 13.90 -1.26 -33.68
CA TRP A 13 12.79 -0.60 -33.01
C TRP A 13 12.47 0.71 -33.73
N SER A 14 11.16 0.99 -33.84
CA SER A 14 10.68 2.30 -34.29
C SER A 14 11.22 3.42 -33.39
N ALA A 15 11.40 4.62 -33.96
CA ALA A 15 11.93 5.76 -33.23
C ALA A 15 11.13 6.08 -31.93
N PRO A 16 9.78 6.06 -31.94
CA PRO A 16 9.00 6.29 -30.73
C PRO A 16 9.25 5.23 -29.65
N ARG A 17 9.30 3.94 -30.04
CA ARG A 17 9.59 2.85 -29.11
C ARG A 17 10.98 2.99 -28.48
N ARG A 18 11.97 3.39 -29.28
CA ARG A 18 13.35 3.60 -28.83
C ARG A 18 13.44 4.76 -27.84
N LEU A 19 12.80 5.89 -28.14
CA LEU A 19 12.78 7.06 -27.26
C LEU A 19 12.04 6.75 -25.95
N ALA A 20 10.86 6.14 -26.03
CA ALA A 20 10.09 5.71 -24.87
C ALA A 20 10.89 4.75 -23.98
N PHE A 21 11.61 3.80 -24.57
CA PHE A 21 12.48 2.91 -23.80
C PHE A 21 13.61 3.67 -23.08
N ARG A 22 14.32 4.56 -23.76
CA ARG A 22 15.41 5.35 -23.16
C ARG A 22 14.89 6.20 -21.99
N PHE A 23 13.74 6.85 -22.18
CA PHE A 23 13.06 7.59 -21.12
C PHE A 23 12.70 6.70 -19.93
N LEU A 24 11.95 5.61 -20.15
CA LEU A 24 11.54 4.70 -19.09
C LEU A 24 12.73 4.08 -18.36
N PHE A 25 13.81 3.78 -19.08
CA PHE A 25 15.02 3.22 -18.49
C PHE A 25 15.65 4.20 -17.50
N VAL A 26 15.88 5.45 -17.89
CA VAL A 26 16.47 6.46 -17.00
C VAL A 26 15.50 6.80 -15.86
N TYR A 27 14.23 7.04 -16.19
CA TYR A 27 13.19 7.41 -15.25
C TYR A 27 13.00 6.37 -14.14
N LEU A 28 12.80 5.10 -14.51
CA LEU A 28 12.50 4.05 -13.53
C LEU A 28 13.71 3.65 -12.70
N LEU A 29 14.92 3.79 -13.25
CA LEU A 29 16.15 3.60 -12.46
C LEU A 29 16.33 4.74 -11.45
N ALA A 30 16.11 6.00 -11.86
CA ALA A 30 16.17 7.14 -10.95
C ALA A 30 15.12 7.01 -9.84
N TYR A 31 13.87 6.70 -10.19
CA TYR A 31 12.78 6.50 -9.24
C TYR A 31 13.03 5.35 -8.24
N SER A 32 13.63 4.24 -8.70
CA SER A 32 13.87 3.06 -7.85
C SER A 32 15.19 3.14 -7.08
N PHE A 33 16.07 4.09 -7.39
CA PHE A 33 17.34 4.27 -6.69
C PHE A 33 17.07 4.61 -5.20
N PRO A 34 17.80 4.02 -4.24
CA PRO A 34 19.03 3.24 -4.38
C PRO A 34 18.83 1.71 -4.34
N PHE A 35 17.67 1.18 -4.74
CA PHE A 35 17.46 -0.27 -4.83
C PHE A 35 18.50 -0.91 -5.77
N PRO A 36 19.12 -2.06 -5.40
CA PRO A 36 18.75 -2.99 -4.31
C PRO A 36 19.40 -2.69 -2.94
N LEU A 37 20.25 -1.68 -2.83
CA LEU A 37 21.01 -1.43 -1.59
C LEU A 37 20.09 -1.05 -0.42
N SER A 38 19.03 -0.27 -0.70
CA SER A 38 17.99 0.10 0.29
C SER A 38 17.24 -1.08 0.87
N ALA A 39 17.24 -2.23 0.18
CA ALA A 39 16.57 -3.43 0.63
C ALA A 39 17.44 -4.28 1.58
N LEU A 40 18.74 -4.06 1.73
CA LEU A 40 19.58 -4.99 2.50
C LEU A 40 19.29 -4.96 4.02
N PRO A 41 19.14 -6.10 4.72
CA PRO A 41 18.60 -6.20 6.09
C PRO A 41 19.42 -5.57 7.23
N TYR A 42 20.62 -5.04 6.96
CA TYR A 42 21.48 -4.41 7.98
C TYR A 42 21.98 -3.00 7.59
N GLY A 43 21.60 -2.50 6.41
CA GLY A 43 21.92 -1.15 5.93
C GLY A 43 20.75 -0.26 5.48
N PRO A 44 19.45 -0.55 5.67
CA PRO A 44 18.40 0.28 5.06
C PRO A 44 18.43 1.70 5.61
N SER A 45 18.67 1.88 6.91
CA SER A 45 18.69 3.21 7.54
C SER A 45 19.84 4.07 7.02
N ALA A 46 21.06 3.53 6.99
CA ALA A 46 22.24 4.26 6.52
C ALA A 46 22.17 4.56 5.02
N VAL A 47 21.82 3.58 4.18
CA VAL A 47 21.70 3.77 2.73
C VAL A 47 20.55 4.73 2.39
N ASN A 48 19.39 4.58 3.03
CA ASN A 48 18.28 5.50 2.80
C ASN A 48 18.58 6.90 3.33
N ALA A 49 19.27 7.03 4.47
CA ALA A 49 19.68 8.34 5.00
C ALA A 49 20.70 9.03 4.08
N TRP A 50 21.71 8.29 3.61
CA TRP A 50 22.67 8.77 2.63
C TRP A 50 21.99 9.19 1.32
N SER A 51 21.13 8.33 0.77
CA SER A 51 20.36 8.63 -0.44
C SER A 51 19.52 9.89 -0.27
N LYS A 52 18.81 10.03 0.86
CA LYS A 52 18.05 11.24 1.19
C LYS A 52 18.95 12.47 1.31
N SER A 53 20.12 12.35 1.90
CA SER A 53 21.10 13.44 2.04
C SER A 53 21.59 13.94 0.68
N VAL A 54 21.75 13.03 -0.29
CA VAL A 54 22.16 13.38 -1.66
C VAL A 54 21.00 13.95 -2.48
N TRP A 55 19.82 13.33 -2.41
CA TRP A 55 18.68 13.69 -3.26
C TRP A 55 17.89 14.90 -2.76
N ALA A 56 17.72 15.08 -1.44
CA ALA A 56 16.89 16.16 -0.92
C ALA A 56 17.38 17.57 -1.33
N PRO A 57 18.70 17.89 -1.34
CA PRO A 57 19.19 19.17 -1.85
C PRO A 57 18.83 19.38 -3.32
N PHE A 58 18.98 18.35 -4.16
CA PHE A 58 18.61 18.41 -5.58
C PHE A 58 17.11 18.66 -5.77
N VAL A 59 16.25 17.95 -5.04
CA VAL A 59 14.78 18.14 -5.12
C VAL A 59 14.38 19.54 -4.67
N ARG A 60 14.98 20.06 -3.58
CA ARG A 60 14.72 21.44 -3.11
C ARG A 60 15.18 22.48 -4.13
N TRP A 61 16.37 22.30 -4.70
CA TRP A 61 16.87 23.16 -5.77
C TRP A 61 15.94 23.11 -7.00
N PHE A 62 15.52 21.92 -7.42
CA PHE A 62 14.61 21.75 -8.55
C PHE A 62 13.26 22.45 -8.29
N GLY A 63 12.73 22.31 -7.07
CA GLY A 63 11.51 23.00 -6.63
C GLY A 63 11.64 24.52 -6.68
N ALA A 64 12.78 25.07 -6.26
CA ALA A 64 13.01 26.52 -6.25
C ALA A 64 13.34 27.08 -7.65
N ALA A 65 14.26 26.44 -8.39
CA ALA A 65 14.81 26.96 -9.63
C ALA A 65 13.94 26.63 -10.86
N VAL A 66 13.36 25.43 -10.91
CA VAL A 66 12.62 24.95 -12.09
C VAL A 66 11.11 25.09 -11.89
N VAL A 67 10.59 24.57 -10.78
CA VAL A 67 9.15 24.64 -10.47
C VAL A 67 8.74 26.04 -9.99
N ARG A 68 9.68 26.82 -9.45
CA ARG A 68 9.48 28.17 -8.90
C ARG A 68 8.45 28.20 -7.77
N LEU A 69 8.57 27.26 -6.83
CA LEU A 69 7.71 27.24 -5.65
C LEU A 69 7.88 28.53 -4.83
N PRO A 70 6.77 29.15 -4.38
CA PRO A 70 6.82 30.43 -3.65
C PRO A 70 7.40 30.28 -2.23
N GLU A 71 7.28 29.09 -1.65
CA GLU A 71 7.77 28.78 -0.31
C GLU A 71 8.72 27.59 -0.32
N ALA A 72 9.63 27.56 0.66
CA ALA A 72 10.51 26.42 0.86
C ALA A 72 9.72 25.16 1.22
N ILE A 73 10.17 24.00 0.73
CA ILE A 73 9.52 22.71 1.03
C ILE A 73 9.75 22.36 2.51
N THR A 74 8.71 22.56 3.33
CA THR A 74 8.71 22.26 4.78
C THR A 74 8.10 20.90 5.11
N VAL A 75 7.19 20.39 4.28
CA VAL A 75 6.52 19.11 4.48
C VAL A 75 7.38 17.98 3.91
N LEU A 76 8.09 17.29 4.80
CA LEU A 76 8.93 16.13 4.49
C LEU A 76 8.19 14.80 4.74
N PRO A 77 8.63 13.70 4.09
CA PRO A 77 8.00 12.39 4.29
C PRO A 77 8.07 11.93 5.76
N ASN A 78 6.92 11.79 6.41
CA ASN A 78 6.77 11.39 7.82
C ASN A 78 6.24 9.95 7.99
N GLY A 79 6.49 9.08 7.00
CA GLY A 79 5.89 7.74 6.90
C GLY A 79 4.74 7.67 5.90
N SER A 80 4.28 8.82 5.40
CA SER A 80 3.36 8.97 4.28
C SER A 80 4.11 9.30 2.97
N GLY A 81 3.53 8.88 1.83
CA GLY A 81 3.88 9.41 0.51
C GLY A 81 3.08 10.67 0.19
N ASP A 82 3.19 11.16 -1.05
CA ASP A 82 2.39 12.27 -1.61
C ASP A 82 2.52 13.64 -0.92
N THR A 83 3.62 13.89 -0.20
CA THR A 83 3.94 15.24 0.29
C THR A 83 4.32 16.18 -0.86
N THR A 84 4.35 17.49 -0.63
CA THR A 84 4.88 18.45 -1.61
C THR A 84 6.29 18.06 -2.07
N PHE A 85 7.12 17.58 -1.14
CA PHE A 85 8.44 17.06 -1.48
C PHE A 85 8.37 15.91 -2.50
N ASN A 86 7.46 14.95 -2.31
CA ASN A 86 7.33 13.79 -3.21
C ASN A 86 6.81 14.16 -4.61
N TRP A 87 5.93 15.15 -4.72
CA TRP A 87 5.47 15.64 -6.01
C TRP A 87 6.57 16.37 -6.79
N VAL A 88 7.39 17.17 -6.09
CA VAL A 88 8.56 17.82 -6.70
C VAL A 88 9.62 16.79 -7.08
N GLU A 89 9.87 15.80 -6.22
CA GLU A 89 10.76 14.68 -6.50
C GLU A 89 10.33 13.89 -7.74
N PHE A 90 9.03 13.58 -7.84
CA PHE A 90 8.44 12.95 -9.03
C PHE A 90 8.68 13.79 -10.30
N ALA A 91 8.40 15.10 -10.25
CA ALA A 91 8.64 16.00 -11.38
C ALA A 91 10.13 16.08 -11.76
N ALA A 92 11.03 16.08 -10.77
CA ALA A 92 12.46 16.07 -10.99
C ALA A 92 12.93 14.78 -11.68
N PHE A 93 12.43 13.61 -11.25
CA PHE A 93 12.71 12.35 -11.92
C PHE A 93 12.16 12.31 -13.34
N LEU A 94 10.97 12.87 -13.58
CA LEU A 94 10.40 12.99 -14.91
C LEU A 94 11.31 13.81 -15.83
N ALA A 95 11.78 14.97 -15.35
CA ALA A 95 12.73 15.83 -16.05
C ALA A 95 14.06 15.11 -16.33
N LEU A 96 14.62 14.41 -15.34
CA LEU A 96 15.83 13.60 -15.51
C LEU A 96 15.63 12.49 -16.55
N GLY A 97 14.47 11.84 -16.56
CA GLY A 97 14.11 10.85 -17.58
C GLY A 97 14.11 11.45 -18.98
N CYS A 98 13.50 12.63 -19.16
CA CYS A 98 13.47 13.34 -20.44
C CYS A 98 14.86 13.77 -20.90
N VAL A 99 15.61 14.47 -20.04
CA VAL A 99 16.97 14.94 -20.34
C VAL A 99 17.90 13.76 -20.63
N GLY A 100 17.84 12.71 -19.80
CA GLY A 100 18.64 11.50 -20.01
C GLY A 100 18.31 10.79 -21.32
N ALA A 101 17.03 10.72 -21.72
CA ALA A 101 16.64 10.15 -23.00
C ALA A 101 17.13 10.96 -24.20
N LEU A 102 17.10 12.30 -24.10
CA LEU A 102 17.60 13.21 -25.14
C LEU A 102 19.12 13.10 -25.26
N ILE A 103 19.86 13.15 -24.14
CA ILE A 103 21.31 12.97 -24.11
C ILE A 103 21.71 11.61 -24.69
N TRP A 104 21.04 10.53 -24.28
CA TRP A 104 21.31 9.20 -24.85
C TRP A 104 21.05 9.16 -26.36
N THR A 105 20.01 9.85 -26.82
CA THR A 105 19.70 9.94 -28.25
C THR A 105 20.76 10.74 -29.02
N ALA A 106 21.20 11.87 -28.48
CA ALA A 106 22.20 12.75 -29.08
C ALA A 106 23.61 12.12 -29.11
N LEU A 107 24.00 11.43 -28.03
CA LEU A 107 25.30 10.73 -27.94
C LEU A 107 25.39 9.46 -28.82
N GLY A 108 24.42 9.22 -29.69
CA GLY A 108 24.66 8.49 -30.93
C GLY A 108 25.06 7.02 -30.80
N ARG A 109 24.66 6.30 -29.74
CA ARG A 109 24.81 4.82 -29.76
C ARG A 109 23.78 4.22 -30.71
N SER A 110 24.24 3.99 -31.94
CA SER A 110 23.63 3.43 -33.17
C SER A 110 22.85 2.10 -33.03
N ALA A 111 22.62 1.60 -31.81
CA ALA A 111 21.85 0.38 -31.63
C ALA A 111 20.37 0.63 -31.99
N SER A 112 19.92 -0.02 -33.07
CA SER A 112 18.53 0.01 -33.53
C SER A 112 17.55 -0.61 -32.51
N SER A 113 18.06 -1.44 -31.59
CA SER A 113 17.34 -2.09 -30.50
C SER A 113 18.23 -2.28 -29.26
N HIS A 114 17.62 -2.40 -28.07
CA HIS A 114 18.36 -2.62 -26.80
C HIS A 114 17.85 -3.83 -26.01
N PRO A 115 17.89 -5.06 -26.58
CA PRO A 115 17.30 -6.24 -25.94
C PRO A 115 17.93 -6.58 -24.59
N ARG A 116 19.26 -6.43 -24.44
CA ARG A 116 19.95 -6.69 -23.16
C ARG A 116 19.54 -5.71 -22.06
N LEU A 117 19.46 -4.42 -22.37
CA LEU A 117 19.04 -3.40 -21.41
C LEU A 117 17.55 -3.52 -21.06
N ALA A 118 16.71 -3.88 -22.03
CA ALA A 118 15.30 -4.17 -21.76
C ALA A 118 15.13 -5.38 -20.85
N ALA A 119 15.89 -6.45 -21.08
CA ALA A 119 15.86 -7.64 -20.24
C ALA A 119 16.42 -7.35 -18.83
N PHE A 120 17.46 -6.51 -18.73
CA PHE A 120 17.97 -6.00 -17.44
C PHE A 120 16.90 -5.19 -16.71
N LEU A 121 16.33 -4.17 -17.35
CA LEU A 121 15.32 -3.29 -16.74
C LEU A 121 14.11 -4.11 -16.26
N ARG A 122 13.59 -5.02 -17.11
CA ARG A 122 12.49 -5.91 -16.72
C ARG A 122 12.87 -6.78 -15.52
N GLY A 123 14.09 -7.31 -15.50
CA GLY A 123 14.62 -8.08 -14.37
C GLY A 123 14.72 -7.26 -13.09
N TYR A 124 15.21 -6.03 -13.19
CA TYR A 124 15.36 -5.07 -12.09
C TYR A 124 13.99 -4.67 -11.51
N LEU A 125 13.06 -4.20 -12.35
CA LEU A 125 11.71 -3.81 -11.94
C LEU A 125 10.94 -4.98 -11.31
N ARG A 126 11.15 -6.20 -11.81
CA ARG A 126 10.56 -7.40 -11.22
C ARG A 126 10.99 -7.60 -9.77
N TYR A 127 12.26 -7.36 -9.45
CA TYR A 127 12.74 -7.44 -8.08
C TYR A 127 12.23 -6.27 -7.23
N VAL A 128 12.26 -5.02 -7.75
CA VAL A 128 11.67 -3.85 -7.06
C VAL A 128 10.22 -4.13 -6.67
N LEU A 129 9.41 -4.55 -7.64
CA LEU A 129 8.00 -4.88 -7.43
C LEU A 129 7.82 -6.05 -6.46
N ALA A 130 8.61 -7.13 -6.59
CA ALA A 130 8.51 -8.27 -5.69
C ALA A 130 8.79 -7.87 -4.22
N VAL A 131 9.82 -7.05 -3.99
CA VAL A 131 10.14 -6.54 -2.65
C VAL A 131 8.99 -5.71 -2.08
N ALA A 132 8.44 -4.78 -2.89
CA ALA A 132 7.32 -3.95 -2.47
C ALA A 132 6.07 -4.77 -2.14
N MET A 133 5.69 -5.72 -3.01
CA MET A 133 4.52 -6.58 -2.82
C MET A 133 4.66 -7.48 -1.58
N LEU A 134 5.87 -8.01 -1.32
CA LEU A 134 6.14 -8.80 -0.12
C LEU A 134 6.10 -7.93 1.15
N GLY A 135 6.68 -6.74 1.12
CA GLY A 135 6.66 -5.81 2.27
C GLY A 135 5.24 -5.39 2.65
N TYR A 136 4.48 -4.85 1.69
CA TYR A 136 3.10 -4.44 1.93
C TYR A 136 2.19 -5.63 2.26
N GLY A 137 2.39 -6.78 1.60
CA GLY A 137 1.60 -7.98 1.82
C GLY A 137 1.82 -8.56 3.21
N MET A 138 3.07 -8.63 3.67
CA MET A 138 3.39 -9.13 5.01
C MET A 138 2.85 -8.21 6.11
N ALA A 139 2.89 -6.89 5.92
CA ALA A 139 2.30 -5.92 6.85
C ALA A 139 0.76 -6.03 6.97
N LYS A 140 0.11 -6.71 6.01
CA LYS A 140 -1.32 -7.07 6.07
C LYS A 140 -1.55 -8.47 6.63
N VAL A 141 -0.77 -9.45 6.20
CA VAL A 141 -0.84 -10.85 6.68
C VAL A 141 -0.59 -10.93 8.18
N VAL A 142 0.44 -10.21 8.65
CA VAL A 142 0.64 -9.90 10.06
C VAL A 142 -0.13 -8.61 10.28
N PRO A 143 -1.30 -8.60 10.94
CA PRO A 143 -2.22 -7.46 10.95
C PRO A 143 -1.67 -6.23 11.71
N GLN A 144 -0.67 -5.58 11.11
CA GLN A 144 0.08 -4.44 11.61
C GLN A 144 -0.33 -3.16 10.87
N GLN A 145 -0.70 -3.26 9.59
CA GLN A 145 -1.05 -2.10 8.77
C GLN A 145 -2.39 -1.45 9.17
N PHE A 146 -3.42 -2.26 9.42
CA PHE A 146 -4.74 -1.80 9.85
C PHE A 146 -4.95 -2.17 11.33
N SER A 147 -4.85 -1.16 12.20
CA SER A 147 -5.06 -1.33 13.64
C SER A 147 -6.53 -1.25 14.01
N ALA A 148 -6.89 -1.77 15.19
CA ALA A 148 -8.22 -1.60 15.74
C ALA A 148 -8.59 -0.10 15.87
N PRO A 149 -9.87 0.26 15.75
CA PRO A 149 -10.31 1.65 15.84
C PRO A 149 -9.92 2.28 17.18
N SER A 150 -9.38 3.50 17.15
CA SER A 150 -9.11 4.29 18.35
C SER A 150 -10.42 4.79 18.98
N LEU A 151 -10.37 5.25 20.24
CA LEU A 151 -11.54 5.83 20.90
C LEU A 151 -12.13 7.00 20.09
N ASP A 152 -11.25 7.87 19.58
CA ASP A 152 -11.62 9.00 18.69
C ASP A 152 -12.39 8.52 17.44
N ARG A 153 -11.95 7.42 16.82
CA ARG A 153 -12.66 6.81 15.67
C ARG A 153 -14.00 6.21 16.06
N LEU A 154 -14.12 5.65 17.26
CA LEU A 154 -15.36 5.06 17.77
C LEU A 154 -16.41 6.10 18.13
N THR A 155 -15.99 7.30 18.53
CA THR A 155 -16.90 8.41 18.89
C THR A 155 -17.18 9.37 17.73
N SER A 156 -16.38 9.33 16.66
CA SER A 156 -16.59 10.14 15.46
C SER A 156 -17.83 9.71 14.69
N THR A 157 -18.59 10.67 14.18
CA THR A 157 -19.68 10.36 13.26
C THR A 157 -19.15 10.00 11.86
N TYR A 158 -19.95 9.28 11.06
CA TYR A 158 -19.57 8.97 9.67
C TYR A 158 -19.34 10.24 8.83
N GLY A 159 -20.12 11.30 9.06
CA GLY A 159 -20.00 12.56 8.31
C GLY A 159 -18.74 13.36 8.63
N GLU A 160 -18.17 13.19 9.82
CA GLU A 160 -16.93 13.87 10.25
C GLU A 160 -15.67 13.03 10.01
N SER A 161 -15.84 11.77 9.61
CA SER A 161 -14.71 10.86 9.40
C SER A 161 -14.06 11.13 8.04
N PRO A 162 -12.74 11.40 7.98
CA PRO A 162 -12.05 11.57 6.71
C PRO A 162 -12.08 10.25 5.91
N PRO A 163 -12.07 10.31 4.56
CA PRO A 163 -12.19 9.13 3.71
C PRO A 163 -11.17 8.02 4.05
N MET A 164 -9.91 8.39 4.27
CA MET A 164 -8.86 7.44 4.66
C MET A 164 -9.19 6.74 5.99
N GLY A 165 -9.74 7.48 6.97
CA GLY A 165 -10.13 6.94 8.27
C GLY A 165 -11.24 5.90 8.16
N LEU A 166 -12.22 6.13 7.30
CA LEU A 166 -13.27 5.15 6.99
C LEU A 166 -12.71 3.89 6.35
N LEU A 167 -11.83 4.03 5.36
CA LEU A 167 -11.16 2.89 4.72
C LEU A 167 -10.33 2.09 5.73
N TRP A 168 -9.52 2.76 6.56
CA TRP A 168 -8.70 2.08 7.57
C TRP A 168 -9.55 1.31 8.58
N THR A 169 -10.68 1.89 8.99
CA THR A 169 -11.63 1.25 9.91
C THR A 169 -12.30 0.03 9.26
N LEU A 170 -12.72 0.15 7.99
CA LEU A 170 -13.28 -0.96 7.22
C LEU A 170 -12.30 -2.13 7.10
N MET A 171 -11.05 -1.84 6.69
CA MET A 171 -10.01 -2.86 6.55
C MET A 171 -9.67 -3.51 7.89
N GLY A 172 -9.57 -2.72 8.97
CA GLY A 172 -9.25 -3.20 10.31
C GLY A 172 -10.39 -3.95 11.00
N ALA A 173 -11.64 -3.74 10.58
CA ALA A 173 -12.79 -4.44 11.13
C ALA A 173 -12.81 -5.94 10.79
N SER A 174 -12.20 -6.35 9.67
CA SER A 174 -12.14 -7.73 9.22
C SER A 174 -10.70 -8.21 9.06
N SER A 175 -10.19 -8.89 10.08
CA SER A 175 -8.87 -9.53 10.04
C SER A 175 -8.74 -10.55 8.91
N ALA A 176 -9.84 -11.24 8.57
CA ALA A 176 -9.87 -12.18 7.45
C ALA A 176 -9.71 -11.47 6.10
N TYR A 177 -10.38 -10.32 5.91
CA TYR A 177 -10.24 -9.54 4.68
C TYR A 177 -8.84 -8.92 4.55
N GLN A 178 -8.31 -8.38 5.64
CA GLN A 178 -6.94 -7.88 5.71
C GLN A 178 -5.92 -8.98 5.37
N PHE A 179 -6.07 -10.17 5.97
CA PHE A 179 -5.20 -11.31 5.66
C PHE A 179 -5.31 -11.72 4.19
N PHE A 180 -6.52 -11.82 3.64
CA PHE A 180 -6.74 -12.18 2.24
C PHE A 180 -6.08 -11.19 1.29
N ALA A 181 -6.29 -9.89 1.49
CA ALA A 181 -5.66 -8.84 0.71
C ALA A 181 -4.12 -8.93 0.77
N GLY A 182 -3.57 -9.12 1.98
CA GLY A 182 -2.14 -9.34 2.18
C GLY A 182 -1.61 -10.60 1.51
N ALA A 183 -2.34 -11.71 1.59
CA ALA A 183 -1.96 -12.98 1.00
C ALA A 183 -1.88 -12.89 -0.54
N MET A 184 -2.80 -12.16 -1.16
CA MET A 184 -2.76 -11.90 -2.60
C MET A 184 -1.55 -11.04 -3.00
N GLU A 185 -1.17 -10.05 -2.18
CA GLU A 185 0.05 -9.27 -2.38
C GLU A 185 1.31 -10.14 -2.24
N VAL A 186 1.38 -10.97 -1.19
CA VAL A 186 2.51 -11.91 -0.97
C VAL A 186 2.60 -12.91 -2.11
N LEU A 187 1.47 -13.48 -2.55
CA LEU A 187 1.43 -14.41 -3.68
C LEU A 187 2.02 -13.77 -4.94
N ALA A 188 1.60 -12.55 -5.28
CA ALA A 188 2.15 -11.81 -6.41
C ALA A 188 3.67 -11.62 -6.27
N GLY A 189 4.12 -11.20 -5.08
CA GLY A 189 5.54 -11.04 -4.76
C GLY A 189 6.36 -12.31 -4.94
N LEU A 190 5.90 -13.45 -4.39
CA LEU A 190 6.55 -14.74 -4.51
C LEU A 190 6.62 -15.23 -5.96
N LEU A 191 5.54 -15.10 -6.72
CA LEU A 191 5.50 -15.45 -8.14
C LEU A 191 6.45 -14.57 -8.97
N LEU A 192 6.65 -13.30 -8.59
CA LEU A 192 7.61 -12.43 -9.26
C LEU A 192 9.07 -12.85 -9.00
N LEU A 193 9.40 -13.58 -7.93
CA LEU A 193 10.78 -13.99 -7.63
C LEU A 193 11.33 -15.01 -8.64
N THR A 194 10.48 -15.87 -9.19
CA THR A 194 10.89 -16.83 -10.22
C THR A 194 10.64 -16.29 -11.62
N ARG A 195 11.59 -16.49 -12.53
CA ARG A 195 11.45 -16.02 -13.92
C ARG A 195 10.33 -16.74 -14.66
N ARG A 196 10.02 -17.99 -14.26
CA ARG A 196 8.99 -18.82 -14.90
C ARG A 196 7.58 -18.33 -14.56
N THR A 197 7.37 -17.88 -13.32
CA THR A 197 6.06 -17.39 -12.84
C THR A 197 5.92 -15.87 -12.90
N ALA A 198 6.96 -15.15 -13.36
CA ALA A 198 7.01 -13.69 -13.32
C ALA A 198 5.83 -13.02 -14.04
N VAL A 199 5.38 -13.56 -15.17
CA VAL A 199 4.23 -13.02 -15.91
C VAL A 199 2.95 -13.18 -15.11
N VAL A 200 2.72 -14.37 -14.53
CA VAL A 200 1.56 -14.63 -13.67
C VAL A 200 1.59 -13.72 -12.45
N GLY A 201 2.74 -13.61 -11.77
CA GLY A 201 2.93 -12.70 -10.65
C GLY A 201 2.66 -11.24 -11.01
N ALA A 202 3.08 -10.80 -12.19
CA ALA A 202 2.81 -9.45 -12.68
C ALA A 202 1.32 -9.21 -12.95
N LEU A 203 0.59 -10.20 -13.51
CA LEU A 203 -0.86 -10.08 -13.72
C LEU A 203 -1.64 -10.03 -12.40
N VAL A 204 -1.27 -10.88 -11.42
CA VAL A 204 -1.84 -10.83 -10.08
C VAL A 204 -1.54 -9.47 -9.44
N ALA A 205 -0.30 -8.99 -9.55
CA ALA A 205 0.09 -7.66 -9.06
C ALA A 205 -0.72 -6.55 -9.74
N CYS A 206 -0.95 -6.61 -11.06
CA CYS A 206 -1.79 -5.64 -11.76
C CYS A 206 -3.21 -5.60 -11.18
N GLY A 207 -3.86 -6.75 -10.97
CA GLY A 207 -5.20 -6.81 -10.39
C GLY A 207 -5.25 -6.22 -8.98
N VAL A 208 -4.33 -6.65 -8.11
CA VAL A 208 -4.24 -6.18 -6.73
C VAL A 208 -3.90 -4.68 -6.66
N LEU A 209 -2.88 -4.24 -7.39
CA LEU A 209 -2.45 -2.84 -7.39
C LEU A 209 -3.46 -1.91 -8.05
N THR A 210 -4.22 -2.37 -9.04
CA THR A 210 -5.32 -1.56 -9.59
C THR A 210 -6.34 -1.25 -8.50
N ASN A 211 -6.71 -2.25 -7.68
CA ASN A 211 -7.60 -2.04 -6.55
C ASN A 211 -6.98 -1.08 -5.52
N VAL A 212 -5.71 -1.30 -5.12
CA VAL A 212 -5.00 -0.41 -4.18
C VAL A 212 -4.91 1.02 -4.70
N VAL A 213 -4.58 1.22 -5.98
CA VAL A 213 -4.51 2.55 -6.61
C VAL A 213 -5.89 3.22 -6.56
N MET A 214 -6.96 2.52 -6.95
CA MET A 214 -8.31 3.07 -6.87
C MET A 214 -8.70 3.44 -5.44
N LEU A 215 -8.40 2.58 -4.45
CA LEU A 215 -8.61 2.91 -3.05
C LEU A 215 -7.83 4.17 -2.63
N ASN A 216 -6.59 4.31 -3.08
CA ASN A 216 -5.77 5.46 -2.73
C ASN A 216 -6.28 6.78 -3.30
N PHE A 217 -6.80 6.77 -4.52
CA PHE A 217 -7.41 7.95 -5.14
C PHE A 217 -8.80 8.24 -4.57
N CYS A 218 -9.65 7.22 -4.37
CA CYS A 218 -11.03 7.40 -3.91
C CYS A 218 -11.14 7.72 -2.41
N PHE A 219 -10.22 7.23 -1.58
CA PHE A 219 -10.24 7.43 -0.12
C PHE A 219 -9.10 8.34 0.36
N ASP A 220 -8.50 9.10 -0.56
CA ASP A 220 -7.41 10.04 -0.28
C ASP A 220 -6.28 9.46 0.59
N VAL A 221 -5.87 8.24 0.27
CA VAL A 221 -4.75 7.61 0.95
C VAL A 221 -3.47 8.20 0.38
N PRO A 222 -2.53 8.70 1.19
CA PRO A 222 -1.36 9.43 0.71
C PRO A 222 -0.20 8.51 0.31
N VAL A 223 -0.48 7.61 -0.65
CA VAL A 223 0.50 6.73 -1.31
C VAL A 223 0.19 6.54 -2.81
N LYS A 224 -0.52 7.51 -3.41
CA LYS A 224 -1.02 7.48 -4.80
C LYS A 224 0.14 7.41 -5.80
N LEU A 225 1.18 8.22 -5.60
CA LEU A 225 2.37 8.20 -6.45
C LEU A 225 3.00 6.81 -6.40
N HIS A 226 3.29 6.31 -5.19
CA HIS A 226 4.00 5.04 -5.04
C HIS A 226 3.21 3.86 -5.61
N SER A 227 1.93 3.73 -5.28
CA SER A 227 1.10 2.63 -5.79
C SER A 227 0.95 2.67 -7.31
N SER A 228 0.86 3.87 -7.91
CA SER A 228 0.75 4.03 -9.37
C SER A 228 2.04 3.60 -10.08
N HIS A 229 3.21 3.87 -9.50
CA HIS A 229 4.48 3.40 -10.03
C HIS A 229 4.61 1.87 -9.96
N LEU A 230 4.18 1.25 -8.86
CA LEU A 230 4.15 -0.21 -8.76
C LEU A 230 3.24 -0.83 -9.82
N LEU A 231 2.06 -0.23 -10.06
CA LEU A 231 1.14 -0.68 -11.11
C LEU A 231 1.76 -0.52 -12.51
N LEU A 232 2.43 0.60 -12.77
CA LEU A 232 3.19 0.80 -14.00
C LEU A 232 4.26 -0.27 -14.18
N MET A 233 5.04 -0.57 -13.15
CA MET A 233 6.07 -1.62 -13.19
C MET A 233 5.44 -2.99 -13.47
N ALA A 234 4.33 -3.34 -12.82
CA ALA A 234 3.60 -4.59 -13.06
C ALA A 234 3.15 -4.69 -14.52
N GLY A 235 2.57 -3.61 -15.06
CA GLY A 235 2.19 -3.49 -16.46
C GLY A 235 3.37 -3.68 -17.40
N LEU A 236 4.51 -3.00 -17.16
CA LEU A 236 5.72 -3.11 -17.97
C LEU A 236 6.35 -4.52 -17.93
N ILE A 237 6.23 -5.23 -16.81
CA ILE A 237 6.69 -6.62 -16.69
C ILE A 237 5.79 -7.57 -17.50
N ALA A 238 4.48 -7.34 -17.52
CA ALA A 238 3.51 -8.13 -18.27
C ALA A 238 3.47 -7.77 -19.76
N LEU A 239 3.80 -6.54 -20.13
CA LEU A 239 3.63 -5.96 -21.47
C LEU A 239 4.18 -6.82 -22.62
N PRO A 240 5.38 -7.43 -22.55
CA PRO A 240 5.91 -8.24 -23.65
C PRO A 240 5.07 -9.49 -23.95
N ASP A 241 4.31 -9.97 -22.96
CA ASP A 241 3.54 -11.20 -23.04
C ASP A 241 2.04 -10.97 -23.27
N THR A 242 1.54 -9.72 -23.27
CA THR A 242 0.11 -9.40 -23.40
C THR A 242 -0.50 -9.92 -24.70
N ARG A 243 0.19 -9.73 -25.84
CA ARG A 243 -0.28 -10.24 -27.14
C ARG A 243 -0.40 -11.76 -27.14
N ARG A 244 0.59 -12.45 -26.56
CA ARG A 244 0.61 -13.92 -26.44
C ARG A 244 -0.54 -14.40 -25.55
N LEU A 245 -0.74 -13.75 -24.40
CA LEU A 245 -1.83 -14.07 -23.49
C LEU A 245 -3.20 -13.82 -24.11
N PHE A 246 -3.37 -12.72 -24.83
CA PHE A 246 -4.62 -12.42 -25.55
C PHE A 246 -4.91 -13.46 -26.63
N GLN A 247 -3.91 -13.84 -27.41
CA GLN A 247 -4.04 -14.90 -28.42
C GLN A 247 -4.42 -16.25 -27.82
N ALA A 248 -3.78 -16.63 -26.71
CA ALA A 248 -4.04 -17.92 -26.06
C ALA A 248 -5.41 -17.95 -25.35
N VAL A 249 -5.73 -16.92 -24.55
CA VAL A 249 -6.89 -16.93 -23.64
C VAL A 249 -8.16 -16.45 -24.33
N VAL A 250 -8.07 -15.37 -25.12
CA VAL A 250 -9.27 -14.74 -25.73
C VAL A 250 -9.53 -15.31 -27.11
N LEU A 251 -8.50 -15.51 -27.92
CA LEU A 251 -8.65 -16.01 -29.29
C LEU A 251 -8.53 -17.55 -29.40
N GLY A 252 -8.19 -18.25 -28.30
CA GLY A 252 -8.06 -19.71 -28.28
C GLY A 252 -6.97 -20.26 -29.20
N ARG A 253 -5.98 -19.45 -29.60
CA ARG A 253 -4.93 -19.84 -30.54
C ARG A 253 -3.76 -20.50 -29.81
N GLU A 254 -3.14 -21.47 -30.47
CA GLU A 254 -1.87 -22.02 -30.01
C GLU A 254 -0.79 -20.94 -30.07
N VAL A 255 -0.04 -20.78 -28.98
CA VAL A 255 1.04 -19.80 -28.87
C VAL A 255 2.32 -20.52 -28.48
N PRO A 256 3.44 -20.27 -29.20
CA PRO A 256 4.71 -20.91 -28.89
C PRO A 256 5.17 -20.59 -27.46
N ALA A 257 5.93 -21.51 -26.86
CA ALA A 257 6.45 -21.36 -25.50
C ALA A 257 7.22 -20.05 -25.32
N ALA A 258 7.16 -19.49 -24.11
CA ALA A 258 7.79 -18.21 -23.81
C ALA A 258 9.32 -18.34 -23.86
N ASN A 259 10.00 -17.47 -24.59
CA ASN A 259 11.46 -17.40 -24.57
C ASN A 259 11.93 -16.79 -23.24
N VAL A 260 12.30 -17.64 -22.28
CA VAL A 260 12.92 -17.22 -21.01
C VAL A 260 14.39 -16.89 -21.29
N SER A 261 14.65 -15.70 -21.82
CA SER A 261 16.00 -15.19 -22.09
C SER A 261 16.85 -15.18 -20.81
N GLU A 262 18.05 -15.77 -20.90
CA GLU A 262 19.02 -15.76 -19.81
C GLU A 262 19.89 -14.48 -19.88
N VAL A 263 19.60 -13.50 -19.02
CA VAL A 263 20.43 -12.28 -18.92
C VAL A 263 21.78 -12.54 -18.24
N PHE A 264 21.82 -13.51 -17.32
CA PHE A 264 23.04 -13.91 -16.60
C PHE A 264 23.49 -15.29 -17.05
N GLY A 265 24.56 -15.34 -17.85
CA GLY A 265 25.11 -16.60 -18.38
C GLY A 265 25.75 -17.48 -17.30
N ALA A 266 26.36 -16.89 -16.26
CA ALA A 266 27.09 -17.66 -15.24
C ALA A 266 26.14 -18.39 -14.25
N PRO A 267 26.23 -19.73 -14.10
CA PRO A 267 25.46 -20.49 -13.12
C PRO A 267 25.68 -20.05 -11.66
N ARG A 268 26.90 -19.58 -11.34
CA ARG A 268 27.28 -19.09 -10.00
C ARG A 268 26.57 -17.78 -9.66
N ALA A 269 26.61 -16.79 -10.56
CA ALA A 269 25.91 -15.51 -10.37
C ALA A 269 24.39 -15.71 -10.18
N ARG A 270 23.79 -16.66 -10.91
CA ARG A 270 22.38 -17.04 -10.74
C ARG A 270 22.08 -17.60 -9.36
N ARG A 271 22.93 -18.49 -8.83
CA ARG A 271 22.77 -19.03 -7.47
C ARG A 271 22.93 -17.94 -6.42
N VAL A 272 23.94 -17.08 -6.54
CA VAL A 272 24.16 -15.96 -5.62
C VAL A 272 22.96 -15.01 -5.60
N VAL A 273 22.45 -14.57 -6.76
CA VAL A 273 21.27 -13.70 -6.81
C VAL A 273 20.04 -14.37 -6.20
N ARG A 274 19.81 -15.67 -6.47
CA ARG A 274 18.69 -16.41 -5.87
C ARG A 274 18.84 -16.54 -4.35
N LEU A 275 20.03 -16.87 -3.86
CA LEU A 275 20.31 -16.99 -2.42
C LEU A 275 20.18 -15.64 -1.73
N ALA A 276 20.77 -14.57 -2.29
CA ALA A 276 20.62 -13.22 -1.77
C ALA A 276 19.16 -12.78 -1.72
N THR A 277 18.39 -13.07 -2.79
CA THR A 277 16.94 -12.81 -2.83
C THR A 277 16.22 -13.63 -1.76
N ALA A 278 16.52 -14.92 -1.63
CA ALA A 278 15.86 -15.80 -0.66
C ALA A 278 16.16 -15.37 0.78
N LEU A 279 17.43 -15.09 1.11
CA LEU A 279 17.84 -14.57 2.41
C LEU A 279 17.18 -13.21 2.69
N PHE A 280 17.06 -12.35 1.69
CA PHE A 280 16.37 -11.08 1.82
C PHE A 280 14.87 -11.26 2.11
N VAL A 281 14.20 -12.15 1.36
CA VAL A 281 12.79 -12.48 1.59
C VAL A 281 12.62 -13.06 2.99
N ILE A 282 13.48 -13.99 3.41
CA ILE A 282 13.47 -14.55 4.77
C ILE A 282 13.66 -13.44 5.82
N SER A 283 14.53 -12.45 5.55
CA SER A 283 14.75 -11.34 6.47
C SER A 283 13.52 -10.42 6.60
N ILE A 284 12.81 -10.14 5.50
CA ILE A 284 11.51 -9.43 5.55
C ILE A 284 10.55 -10.24 6.41
N LEU A 285 10.36 -11.53 6.07
CA LEU A 285 9.45 -12.41 6.80
C LEU A 285 9.78 -12.48 8.30
N TRP A 286 11.07 -12.50 8.64
CA TRP A 286 11.54 -12.51 10.03
C TRP A 286 11.30 -11.17 10.75
N SER A 287 11.58 -10.05 10.09
CA SER A 287 11.41 -8.72 10.69
C SER A 287 9.95 -8.44 11.08
N GLU A 288 9.01 -8.80 10.20
CA GLU A 288 7.57 -8.58 10.44
C GLU A 288 7.02 -9.54 11.51
N THR A 289 7.52 -10.78 11.56
CA THR A 289 7.17 -11.74 12.62
C THR A 289 7.80 -11.44 13.98
N GLY A 290 8.94 -10.73 14.02
CA GLY A 290 9.51 -10.16 15.25
C GLY A 290 8.56 -9.15 15.90
N GLY A 291 7.89 -8.32 15.09
CA GLY A 291 6.90 -7.35 15.57
C GLY A 291 5.70 -7.98 16.29
N LEU A 292 5.26 -9.18 15.89
CA LEU A 292 4.23 -9.97 16.58
C LEU A 292 4.64 -10.33 18.02
N ARG A 293 5.91 -10.65 18.25
CA ARG A 293 6.42 -10.99 19.59
C ARG A 293 6.42 -9.75 20.48
N SER A 294 6.89 -8.61 19.98
CA SER A 294 6.90 -7.34 20.73
C SER A 294 5.49 -6.78 20.99
N ALA A 295 4.53 -6.97 20.08
CA ALA A 295 3.14 -6.58 20.27
C ALA A 295 2.44 -7.42 21.36
N LYS A 296 2.66 -8.74 21.38
CA LYS A 296 2.17 -9.62 22.46
C LYS A 296 2.75 -9.24 23.82
N THR A 297 4.02 -8.85 23.88
CA THR A 297 4.67 -8.38 25.12
C THR A 297 4.10 -7.05 25.61
N ARG A 298 3.78 -6.10 24.72
CA ARG A 298 3.13 -4.84 25.12
C ARG A 298 1.70 -5.04 25.64
N LEU A 299 0.93 -5.94 25.04
CA LEU A 299 -0.41 -6.29 25.53
C LEU A 299 -0.37 -7.04 26.87
N SER A 300 0.64 -7.87 27.11
CA SER A 300 0.81 -8.55 28.40
C SER A 300 1.26 -7.60 29.52
N VAL A 301 2.14 -6.63 29.21
CA VAL A 301 2.54 -5.57 30.15
C VAL A 301 1.38 -4.62 30.46
N GLY A 302 0.58 -4.23 29.46
CA GLY A 302 -0.62 -3.40 29.66
C GLY A 302 -1.73 -4.11 30.45
N ARG A 303 -1.87 -5.43 30.33
CA ARG A 303 -2.75 -6.23 31.22
C ARG A 303 -2.21 -6.30 32.65
N ARG A 304 -0.90 -6.45 32.83
CA ARG A 304 -0.28 -6.44 34.17
C ARG A 304 -0.37 -5.07 34.85
N SER A 305 -0.21 -3.96 34.13
CA SER A 305 -0.35 -2.62 34.73
C SER A 305 -1.81 -2.32 35.13
N LYS A 306 -2.79 -2.76 34.32
CA LYS A 306 -4.22 -2.69 34.68
C LYS A 306 -4.56 -3.60 35.87
N ALA A 307 -3.91 -4.76 35.99
CA ALA A 307 -4.07 -5.64 37.16
C ALA A 307 -3.45 -5.03 38.44
N CYS A 308 -2.29 -4.37 38.35
CA CYS A 308 -1.68 -3.66 39.49
C CYS A 308 -2.48 -2.40 39.89
N GLY A 309 -3.08 -1.67 38.93
CA GLY A 309 -3.98 -0.56 39.24
C GLY A 309 -5.31 -1.00 39.84
N ALA A 310 -5.80 -2.21 39.51
CA ALA A 310 -6.97 -2.81 40.14
C ALA A 310 -6.67 -3.33 41.55
N SER A 311 -5.45 -3.79 41.84
CA SER A 311 -5.08 -4.23 43.20
C SER A 311 -4.83 -3.06 44.17
N SER A 312 -4.51 -1.85 43.69
CA SER A 312 -4.40 -0.65 44.54
C SER A 312 -5.72 0.06 44.80
N ALA A 313 -6.80 -0.31 44.08
CA ALA A 313 -8.12 0.31 44.24
C ALA A 313 -9.03 -0.39 45.28
N SER A 314 -8.54 -1.39 46.02
CA SER A 314 -9.33 -2.14 47.01
C SER A 314 -9.31 -1.57 48.44
N LYS A 315 -8.75 -0.37 48.67
CA LYS A 315 -8.74 0.29 49.99
C LYS A 315 -9.31 1.73 49.99
N GLY A 316 -10.24 2.03 49.10
CA GLY A 316 -10.98 3.29 49.08
C GLY A 316 -12.49 3.05 49.09
N THR A 317 -13.17 3.55 50.10
CA THR A 317 -14.61 3.46 50.36
C THR A 317 -15.44 3.82 49.11
N VAL A 318 -16.15 2.85 48.55
CA VAL A 318 -17.01 3.02 47.37
C VAL A 318 -18.35 3.63 47.80
N SER A 319 -18.58 4.90 47.46
CA SER A 319 -19.94 5.45 47.38
C SER A 319 -20.61 4.90 46.11
N ARG A 320 -21.69 4.12 46.28
CA ARG A 320 -22.45 3.49 45.20
C ARG A 320 -23.20 4.57 44.39
N CYS A 321 -22.73 4.88 43.18
CA CYS A 321 -23.59 5.49 42.16
C CYS A 321 -24.38 4.37 41.44
N ARG A 322 -25.69 4.33 41.65
CA ARG A 322 -26.61 3.38 41.04
C ARG A 322 -27.22 4.03 39.79
N CYS A 323 -26.75 3.68 38.60
CA CYS A 323 -27.44 4.03 37.35
C CYS A 323 -28.54 3.00 37.08
N SER A 324 -29.80 3.37 37.31
CA SER A 324 -30.97 2.60 36.87
C SER A 324 -31.27 2.92 35.42
N LEU A 325 -30.96 2.00 34.51
CA LEU A 325 -31.51 1.98 33.15
C LEU A 325 -32.93 1.42 33.24
N THR A 326 -33.94 2.29 33.24
CA THR A 326 -35.33 1.88 32.98
C THR A 326 -35.50 1.59 31.50
N ALA A 327 -35.66 0.31 31.16
CA ALA A 327 -36.11 -0.11 29.83
C ALA A 327 -37.56 0.36 29.60
N PRO A 328 -37.92 0.84 28.40
CA PRO A 328 -39.32 1.11 28.09
C PRO A 328 -40.08 -0.21 27.90
N SER A 329 -41.22 -0.32 28.59
CA SER A 329 -42.19 -1.40 28.46
C SER A 329 -42.78 -1.44 27.05
N CYS A 330 -42.58 -2.53 26.31
CA CYS A 330 -43.42 -2.84 25.16
C CYS A 330 -44.76 -3.36 25.66
N GLY A 331 -45.80 -2.55 25.50
CA GLY A 331 -47.20 -2.94 25.70
C GLY A 331 -47.60 -4.09 24.78
N GLY A 332 -48.45 -4.96 25.31
CA GLY A 332 -48.89 -6.18 24.65
C GLY A 332 -49.61 -5.94 23.34
N ALA A 333 -49.33 -6.81 22.38
CA ALA A 333 -50.22 -7.08 21.25
C ALA A 333 -50.28 -8.60 21.06
N SER A 334 -51.51 -9.07 21.00
CA SER A 334 -51.97 -10.46 20.92
C SER A 334 -51.30 -11.28 19.82
N ARG A 335 -50.98 -12.54 20.16
CA ARG A 335 -50.65 -13.60 19.20
C ARG A 335 -51.89 -13.94 18.37
N SER A 336 -51.82 -13.74 17.06
CA SER A 336 -52.61 -14.48 16.07
C SER A 336 -51.69 -14.93 14.93
N ARG A 337 -51.52 -16.24 14.79
CA ARG A 337 -50.86 -16.87 13.63
C ARG A 337 -51.67 -16.58 12.36
N PRO A 338 -51.01 -16.55 11.20
CA PRO A 338 -51.53 -17.36 10.11
C PRO A 338 -50.47 -18.20 9.39
N THR A 339 -50.97 -19.32 8.90
CA THR A 339 -50.36 -20.33 8.04
C THR A 339 -50.17 -19.88 6.60
N ALA A 340 -49.19 -20.51 5.95
CA ALA A 340 -48.91 -20.67 4.51
C ALA A 340 -49.82 -20.00 3.46
N GLY A 341 -49.17 -19.35 2.48
CA GLY A 341 -49.78 -18.93 1.22
C GLY A 341 -48.75 -18.44 0.20
N SER A 342 -48.73 -19.08 -0.96
CA SER A 342 -47.82 -18.88 -2.10
C SER A 342 -48.10 -17.62 -2.95
N ARG A 343 -47.11 -17.27 -3.79
CA ARG A 343 -47.16 -16.60 -5.13
C ARG A 343 -46.81 -15.12 -5.25
N SER A 344 -45.72 -14.91 -6.00
CA SER A 344 -45.49 -13.97 -7.12
C SER A 344 -45.94 -12.50 -7.05
N GLY A 345 -45.04 -11.60 -7.47
CA GLY A 345 -45.42 -10.51 -8.38
C GLY A 345 -44.89 -9.12 -8.03
N ALA A 346 -43.99 -8.65 -8.90
CA ALA A 346 -43.91 -7.29 -9.45
C ALA A 346 -43.75 -6.06 -8.53
N TRP A 347 -42.57 -5.46 -8.68
CA TRP A 347 -42.30 -4.03 -8.83
C TRP A 347 -43.52 -3.12 -9.01
N THR A 348 -43.65 -2.09 -8.17
CA THR A 348 -43.96 -0.73 -8.62
C THR A 348 -43.49 0.30 -7.59
N THR A 349 -42.98 1.39 -8.15
CA THR A 349 -42.50 2.64 -7.56
C THR A 349 -43.56 3.39 -6.77
N HIS A 350 -43.19 4.07 -5.68
CA HIS A 350 -43.80 5.36 -5.32
C HIS A 350 -42.85 6.26 -4.53
N ARG A 351 -42.61 7.45 -5.09
CA ARG A 351 -42.12 8.64 -4.38
C ARG A 351 -43.17 9.07 -3.35
N SER A 352 -42.72 9.42 -2.15
CA SER A 352 -43.42 10.39 -1.31
C SER A 352 -42.43 11.06 -0.36
N ALA A 353 -42.32 12.38 -0.51
CA ALA A 353 -41.68 13.28 0.41
C ALA A 353 -42.47 13.31 1.73
N PHE A 354 -41.78 13.31 2.88
CA PHE A 354 -42.40 13.70 4.14
C PHE A 354 -41.42 14.48 5.03
N ALA A 355 -41.99 15.55 5.58
CA ALA A 355 -41.37 16.62 6.34
C ALA A 355 -40.61 16.16 7.59
N ALA A 356 -39.41 16.71 7.79
CA ALA A 356 -38.62 16.55 9.00
C ALA A 356 -39.22 17.40 10.13
N LYS A 357 -39.90 16.75 11.08
CA LYS A 357 -40.29 17.34 12.37
C LYS A 357 -39.12 17.18 13.34
N SER A 358 -38.46 18.29 13.67
CA SER A 358 -37.36 18.34 14.62
C SER A 358 -37.84 18.02 16.05
N MET A 359 -37.29 16.97 16.68
CA MET A 359 -37.38 16.74 18.12
C MET A 359 -35.97 16.45 18.66
N ARG A 360 -35.38 17.46 19.30
CA ARG A 360 -34.18 17.30 20.14
C ARG A 360 -34.63 16.89 21.56
N PRO A 361 -34.08 15.83 22.17
CA PRO A 361 -34.13 15.68 23.62
C PRO A 361 -32.91 16.35 24.26
N ARG A 362 -33.14 17.31 25.16
CA ARG A 362 -32.12 17.83 26.09
C ARG A 362 -31.99 16.86 27.26
N ALA A 363 -30.83 16.25 27.44
CA ALA A 363 -30.47 15.64 28.73
C ALA A 363 -30.00 16.75 29.69
N ARG A 364 -30.68 16.91 30.84
CA ARG A 364 -30.18 17.74 31.95
C ARG A 364 -29.42 16.83 32.92
N CYS A 365 -28.12 17.03 33.05
CA CYS A 365 -27.35 16.52 34.18
C CYS A 365 -27.29 17.63 35.24
N SER A 366 -27.72 17.33 36.46
CA SER A 366 -27.52 18.19 37.64
C SER A 366 -26.41 17.58 38.47
N CYS A 367 -25.30 18.30 38.65
CA CYS A 367 -24.24 17.94 39.59
C CYS A 367 -24.37 18.82 40.84
N ALA A 368 -24.61 18.20 42.00
CA ALA A 368 -24.50 18.90 43.28
C ALA A 368 -23.01 19.11 43.62
N SER A 369 -22.62 20.36 43.86
CA SER A 369 -21.28 20.73 44.34
C SER A 369 -21.19 20.49 45.86
N PRO A 370 -20.10 19.93 46.41
CA PRO A 370 -19.93 19.88 47.86
C PRO A 370 -19.50 21.25 48.38
N ALA A 371 -20.28 21.77 49.33
CA ALA A 371 -19.98 22.98 50.09
C ALA A 371 -18.63 22.83 50.83
N LYS A 372 -17.70 23.76 50.60
CA LYS A 372 -16.52 23.96 51.45
C LYS A 372 -16.94 24.78 52.67
N THR A 373 -16.98 24.15 53.83
CA THR A 373 -16.97 24.82 55.13
C THR A 373 -15.57 25.39 55.38
N MET A 374 -15.42 26.71 55.30
CA MET A 374 -14.30 27.45 55.91
C MET A 374 -14.50 27.44 57.43
N SER A 375 -13.56 26.85 58.16
CA SER A 375 -13.40 27.09 59.59
C SER A 375 -12.08 27.81 59.80
N SER A 376 -12.20 29.04 60.29
CA SER A 376 -11.12 29.88 60.78
C SER A 376 -10.52 29.32 62.08
N ARG A 377 -9.19 29.27 62.17
CA ARG A 377 -8.52 29.42 63.48
C ARG A 377 -7.23 30.18 63.31
N ALA A 378 -7.24 31.36 63.92
CA ALA A 378 -6.07 32.17 64.25
C ALA A 378 -5.34 31.55 65.45
N THR A 379 -4.03 31.49 65.38
CA THR A 379 -3.01 32.10 66.28
C THR A 379 -1.66 31.62 65.84
#